data_AF-A0A4S4DZ60-F1
#
_entry.id   AF-A0A4S4DZ60-F1
#
_cell.length_a   1.000
_cell.length_b   1.000
_cell.length_c   1.000
_cell.angle_alpha   90.00
_cell.angle_beta   90.00
_cell.angle_gamma   90.00
#
_symmetry.space_group_name_H-M   'P 1'
#
loop_
_entity.id
_entity.type
_entity.pdbx_description
1 polymer ?
#
loop_
_entity_poly.entity_id
_entity_poly.type
_entity_poly.pdbx_seq_one_letter_code
_entity_poly.pdbx_strand_id
1 'polypeptide(L)'
;MVYGWAPQTTVLGHAAVGGFVLHCGWNSILESLWVGVPIVTWLMYAEQQMNAFEMVVDLDLAVELRLDYRNELGGSGNRVELLAAEEIERAVRCVMDGENLVRKKVREMREKSREAIVEGGSSFGSLKRLVDDMLGNHQPWKLC
;
A
#
# COMPACT_ATOMS: atom_id res chain seq x y z
N MET A 1 -21.10 5.00 -10.47
CA MET A 1 -20.82 5.31 -9.05
C MET A 1 -21.50 4.25 -8.21
N VAL A 2 -20.78 3.65 -7.25
CA VAL A 2 -21.36 2.71 -6.28
C VAL A 2 -21.62 3.50 -5.01
N TYR A 3 -22.83 3.40 -4.46
CA TYR A 3 -23.17 4.05 -3.18
C TYR A 3 -23.09 3.00 -2.07
N GLY A 4 -22.31 3.30 -1.02
CA GLY A 4 -22.08 2.38 0.10
C GLY A 4 -20.86 1.48 -0.10
N TRP A 5 -20.95 0.23 0.33
CA TRP A 5 -19.85 -0.74 0.30
C TRP A 5 -19.76 -1.44 -1.06
N ALA A 6 -18.53 -1.68 -1.52
CA ALA A 6 -18.23 -2.49 -2.69
C ALA A 6 -17.30 -3.65 -2.30
N PRO A 7 -17.36 -4.80 -3.00
CA PRO A 7 -16.45 -5.92 -2.74
C PRO A 7 -15.03 -5.60 -3.22
N GLN A 8 -14.31 -4.75 -2.48
CA GLN A 8 -13.03 -4.16 -2.87
C GLN A 8 -12.03 -5.19 -3.35
N THR A 9 -11.84 -6.28 -2.60
CA THR A 9 -10.91 -7.36 -2.98
C THR A 9 -11.27 -8.02 -4.32
N THR A 10 -12.57 -8.18 -4.59
CA THR A 10 -13.04 -8.75 -5.88
C THR A 10 -12.83 -7.76 -7.02
N VAL A 11 -13.12 -6.48 -6.79
CA VAL A 11 -12.89 -5.42 -7.79
C VAL A 11 -11.40 -5.33 -8.11
N LEU A 12 -10.54 -5.21 -7.09
CA LEU A 12 -9.08 -5.12 -7.25
C LEU A 12 -8.50 -6.36 -7.93
N GLY A 13 -9.05 -7.55 -7.68
CA GLY A 13 -8.61 -8.78 -8.33
C GLY A 13 -9.00 -8.90 -9.82
N HIS A 14 -9.81 -7.98 -10.36
CA HIS A 14 -10.28 -8.06 -11.73
C HIS A 14 -9.22 -7.55 -12.72
N ALA A 15 -8.98 -8.30 -13.81
CA ALA A 15 -7.92 -8.00 -14.79
C ALA A 15 -8.06 -6.63 -15.49
N ALA A 16 -9.26 -6.05 -15.51
CA ALA A 16 -9.51 -4.72 -16.06
C ALA A 16 -9.09 -3.55 -15.15
N VAL A 17 -8.74 -3.82 -13.88
CA VAL A 17 -8.31 -2.76 -12.95
C VAL A 17 -6.85 -2.39 -13.22
N GLY A 18 -6.67 -1.15 -13.70
CA GLY A 18 -5.36 -0.62 -14.05
C GLY A 18 -4.62 0.08 -12.91
N GLY A 19 -5.33 0.58 -11.90
CA GLY A 19 -4.76 1.32 -10.77
C GLY A 19 -5.78 1.56 -9.66
N PHE A 20 -5.29 1.93 -8.47
CA PHE A 20 -6.09 2.13 -7.27
C PHE A 20 -5.73 3.45 -6.59
N VAL A 21 -6.66 4.40 -6.58
CA VAL A 21 -6.52 5.64 -5.79
C VAL A 21 -7.00 5.36 -4.37
N LEU A 22 -6.13 5.53 -3.38
CA LEU A 22 -6.45 5.17 -1.99
C LEU A 22 -5.85 6.14 -0.98
N HIS A 23 -6.41 6.12 0.23
CA HIS A 23 -6.05 7.01 1.32
C HIS A 23 -4.80 6.60 2.11
N CYS A 24 -4.12 5.53 1.69
CA CYS A 24 -2.90 4.97 2.27
C CYS A 24 -3.08 4.28 3.63
N GLY A 25 -4.28 3.79 3.93
CA GLY A 25 -4.48 2.81 5.01
C GLY A 25 -3.77 1.49 4.70
N TRP A 26 -3.08 0.92 5.70
CA TRP A 26 -2.18 -0.22 5.51
C TRP A 26 -2.85 -1.46 4.90
N ASN A 27 -4.08 -1.78 5.32
CA ASN A 27 -4.82 -2.92 4.75
C ASN A 27 -5.09 -2.75 3.25
N SER A 28 -5.46 -1.54 2.81
CA SER A 28 -5.73 -1.27 1.39
C SER A 28 -4.45 -1.35 0.55
N ILE A 29 -3.31 -0.94 1.12
CA ILE A 29 -1.99 -1.12 0.50
C ILE A 29 -1.69 -2.61 0.32
N LEU A 30 -1.82 -3.42 1.37
CA LEU A 30 -1.57 -4.86 1.32
C LEU A 30 -2.48 -5.56 0.30
N GLU A 31 -3.77 -5.21 0.25
CA GLU A 31 -4.70 -5.76 -0.76
C GLU A 31 -4.25 -5.45 -2.18
N SER A 32 -3.82 -4.20 -2.44
CA SER A 32 -3.33 -3.79 -3.76
C SER A 32 -2.04 -4.51 -4.16
N LEU A 33 -1.09 -4.64 -3.24
CA LEU A 33 0.17 -5.37 -3.47
C LEU A 33 -0.09 -6.86 -3.69
N TRP A 34 -1.03 -7.44 -2.94
CA TRP A 34 -1.43 -8.84 -3.08
C TRP A 34 -2.00 -9.18 -4.46
N VAL A 35 -2.73 -8.25 -5.09
CA VAL A 35 -3.25 -8.43 -6.46
C VAL A 35 -2.33 -7.88 -7.54
N GLY A 36 -1.33 -7.06 -7.19
CA GLY A 36 -0.41 -6.42 -8.13
C GLY A 36 -0.98 -5.20 -8.83
N VAL A 37 -1.86 -4.45 -8.18
CA VAL A 37 -2.45 -3.21 -8.70
C VAL A 37 -1.64 -2.00 -8.20
N PRO A 38 -1.15 -1.13 -9.09
CA PRO A 38 -0.39 0.06 -8.69
C PRO A 38 -1.29 1.12 -8.05
N ILE A 39 -0.71 1.89 -7.13
CA ILE A 39 -1.43 2.82 -6.24
C ILE A 39 -1.20 4.27 -6.66
N VAL A 40 -2.22 5.12 -6.53
CA VAL A 40 -2.07 6.57 -6.41
C VAL A 40 -2.38 6.96 -4.97
N THR A 41 -1.43 7.64 -4.30
CA THR A 41 -1.58 8.02 -2.89
C THR A 41 -2.44 9.26 -2.76
N TRP A 42 -3.49 9.21 -1.94
CA TRP A 42 -4.36 10.37 -1.63
C TRP A 42 -4.48 10.56 -0.12
N LEU A 43 -3.62 11.36 0.47
CA LEU A 43 -3.55 11.43 1.94
C LEU A 43 -4.81 12.05 2.56
N MET A 44 -5.29 11.47 3.68
CA MET A 44 -6.41 12.05 4.44
C MET A 44 -6.03 12.36 5.90
N TYR A 45 -5.55 11.39 6.69
CA TYR A 45 -5.22 11.59 8.12
C TYR A 45 -4.29 10.51 8.72
N ALA A 46 -3.74 10.77 9.90
CA ALA A 46 -2.99 9.81 10.73
C ALA A 46 -1.74 9.18 10.08
N GLU A 47 -1.54 7.87 10.22
CA GLU A 47 -0.34 7.12 9.80
C GLU A 47 -0.21 6.97 8.28
N GLN A 48 -1.29 7.30 7.55
CA GLN A 48 -1.37 7.24 6.10
C GLN A 48 -0.27 8.05 5.41
N GLN A 49 0.22 9.10 6.08
CA GLN A 49 1.38 9.89 5.68
C GLN A 49 2.62 9.05 5.52
N MET A 50 2.98 8.34 6.58
CA MET A 50 4.18 7.53 6.66
C MET A 50 4.07 6.37 5.68
N ASN A 51 2.89 5.74 5.60
CA ASN A 51 2.64 4.69 4.62
C ASN A 51 2.81 5.19 3.18
N ALA A 52 2.30 6.39 2.87
CA ALA A 52 2.43 6.95 1.53
C ALA A 52 3.87 7.35 1.20
N PHE A 53 4.58 7.93 2.16
CA PHE A 53 5.99 8.25 2.02
C PHE A 53 6.80 6.99 1.73
N GLU A 54 6.65 5.94 2.56
CA GLU A 54 7.31 4.65 2.35
C GLU A 54 6.97 4.08 0.97
N MET A 55 5.70 4.10 0.57
CA MET A 55 5.25 3.53 -0.70
C MET A 55 5.74 4.30 -1.92
N VAL A 56 5.88 5.63 -1.83
CA VAL A 56 6.32 6.48 -2.95
C VAL A 56 7.84 6.60 -2.99
N VAL A 57 8.46 6.94 -1.86
CA VAL A 57 9.86 7.39 -1.77
C VAL A 57 10.80 6.21 -1.49
N ASP A 58 10.45 5.33 -0.56
CA ASP A 58 11.37 4.27 -0.12
C ASP A 58 11.24 3.00 -0.99
N LEU A 59 10.01 2.65 -1.37
CA LEU A 59 9.71 1.42 -2.10
C LEU A 59 9.45 1.61 -3.59
N ASP A 60 9.13 2.84 -4.05
CA ASP A 60 8.72 3.14 -5.42
C ASP A 60 7.54 2.26 -5.93
N LEU A 61 6.57 1.99 -5.07
CA LEU A 61 5.41 1.13 -5.33
C LEU A 61 4.11 1.92 -5.57
N ALA A 62 4.16 3.25 -5.50
CA ALA A 62 3.01 4.11 -5.73
C ALA A 62 3.38 5.38 -6.51
N VAL A 63 2.37 5.94 -7.18
CA VAL A 63 2.43 7.26 -7.79
C VAL A 63 1.94 8.28 -6.78
N GLU A 64 2.73 9.32 -6.58
CA GLU A 64 2.36 10.44 -5.73
C GLU A 64 1.25 11.28 -6.38
N LEU A 65 0.20 11.59 -5.61
CA LEU A 65 -0.68 12.73 -5.93
C LEU A 65 -0.13 14.01 -5.28
N ARG A 66 0.09 13.97 -3.97
CA ARG A 66 0.85 14.95 -3.17
C ARG A 66 1.32 14.32 -1.85
N LEU A 67 2.55 14.60 -1.44
CA LEU A 67 3.10 14.27 -0.11
C LEU A 67 3.10 15.47 0.85
N ASP A 68 2.93 16.70 0.34
CA ASP A 68 3.02 17.92 1.14
C ASP A 68 1.72 18.22 1.91
N TYR A 69 1.86 18.34 3.23
CA TYR A 69 0.87 18.93 4.13
C TYR A 69 1.03 20.44 4.16
N ARG A 70 0.32 21.15 3.29
CA ARG A 70 0.07 22.58 3.55
C ARG A 70 -1.05 22.73 4.59
N ASN A 71 -0.60 22.69 5.85
CA ASN A 71 -1.16 23.23 7.10
C ASN A 71 -2.63 22.95 7.43
N GLU A 72 -2.91 22.36 8.60
CA GLU A 72 -3.66 23.01 9.70
C GLU A 72 -3.35 22.36 11.06
N LEU A 73 -2.09 22.45 11.49
CA LEU A 73 -1.79 22.47 12.93
C LEU A 73 -1.52 23.94 13.29
N GLY A 74 -2.59 24.65 13.63
CA GLY A 74 -2.52 25.97 14.27
C GLY A 74 -2.85 27.17 13.37
N GLY A 75 -4.08 27.67 13.48
CA GLY A 75 -4.43 29.04 13.06
C GLY A 75 -5.71 29.13 12.24
N SER A 76 -6.82 29.40 12.93
CA SER A 76 -8.06 30.05 12.43
C SER A 76 -8.15 30.26 10.91
N GLY A 77 -8.59 29.25 10.16
CA GLY A 77 -8.89 29.46 8.74
C GLY A 77 -9.10 28.22 7.89
N ASN A 78 -9.78 27.20 8.39
CA ASN A 78 -10.14 25.91 7.76
C ASN A 78 -10.32 25.97 6.23
N ARG A 79 -9.22 25.97 5.48
CA ARG A 79 -9.22 25.91 4.01
C ARG A 79 -8.70 24.53 3.64
N VAL A 80 -9.63 23.62 3.39
CA VAL A 80 -9.35 22.40 2.63
C VAL A 80 -8.75 22.84 1.30
N GLU A 81 -7.45 22.65 1.11
CA GLU A 81 -6.80 22.89 -0.17
C GLU A 81 -7.33 21.84 -1.14
N LEU A 82 -8.25 22.26 -2.02
CA LEU A 82 -8.79 21.39 -3.07
C LEU A 82 -7.67 21.08 -4.08
N LEU A 83 -7.49 19.80 -4.39
CA LEU A 83 -6.58 19.37 -5.44
C LEU A 83 -7.09 19.85 -6.81
N ALA A 84 -6.18 20.35 -7.63
CA ALA A 84 -6.51 20.75 -8.98
C ALA A 84 -6.84 19.52 -9.83
N ALA A 85 -7.82 19.62 -10.73
CA ALA A 85 -8.23 18.52 -11.58
C ALA A 85 -7.05 17.99 -12.43
N GLU A 86 -6.16 18.89 -12.82
CA GLU A 86 -4.96 18.60 -13.60
C GLU A 86 -3.95 17.76 -12.82
N GLU A 87 -3.87 17.89 -11.50
CA GLU A 87 -3.01 17.06 -10.64
C GLU A 87 -3.52 15.62 -10.60
N ILE A 88 -4.84 15.47 -10.37
CA ILE A 88 -5.51 14.18 -10.36
C ILE A 88 -5.38 13.50 -11.74
N GLU A 89 -5.60 14.25 -12.81
CA GLU A 89 -5.45 13.75 -14.17
C GLU A 89 -4.05 13.20 -14.43
N ARG A 90 -2.99 13.94 -14.05
CA ARG A 90 -1.61 13.50 -14.23
C ARG A 90 -1.32 12.21 -13.48
N ALA A 91 -1.71 12.12 -12.21
CA ALA A 91 -1.49 10.94 -11.39
C ALA A 91 -2.24 9.71 -11.95
N VAL A 92 -3.51 9.90 -12.34
CA VAL A 92 -4.32 8.83 -12.94
C VAL A 92 -3.76 8.40 -14.29
N ARG A 93 -3.34 9.32 -15.15
CA ARG A 93 -2.69 8.97 -16.43
C ARG A 93 -1.39 8.19 -16.21
N CYS A 94 -0.57 8.63 -15.26
CA CYS A 94 0.68 7.98 -14.90
C CYS A 94 0.44 6.54 -14.40
N VAL A 95 -0.52 6.33 -13.49
CA VAL A 95 -0.80 4.99 -12.95
C VAL A 95 -1.42 4.06 -14.00
N MET A 96 -2.17 4.60 -14.96
CA MET A 96 -2.83 3.83 -16.02
C MET A 96 -1.89 3.47 -17.18
N ASP A 97 -0.72 4.09 -17.27
CA ASP A 97 0.30 3.72 -18.25
C ASP A 97 0.78 2.27 -18.01
N GLY A 98 0.79 1.47 -19.08
CA GLY A 98 1.20 0.06 -19.05
C GLY A 98 2.70 -0.12 -18.84
N GLU A 99 3.49 0.85 -19.27
CA GLU A 99 4.96 0.82 -19.22
C GLU A 99 5.55 1.51 -17.98
N ASN A 100 4.69 1.99 -17.07
CA ASN A 100 5.15 2.63 -15.84
C ASN A 100 5.97 1.65 -14.97
N LEU A 101 7.16 2.09 -14.55
CA LEU A 101 8.06 1.35 -13.66
C LEU A 101 7.39 0.90 -12.36
N VAL A 102 6.47 1.70 -11.80
CA VAL A 102 5.69 1.36 -10.61
C VAL A 102 4.90 0.07 -10.83
N ARG A 103 4.29 -0.11 -12.00
CA ARG A 103 3.52 -1.32 -12.33
C ARG A 103 4.41 -2.55 -12.34
N LYS A 104 5.63 -2.44 -12.86
CA LYS A 104 6.60 -3.53 -12.83
C LYS A 104 6.99 -3.88 -11.39
N LYS A 105 7.36 -2.89 -10.58
CA LYS A 105 7.74 -3.09 -9.17
C LYS A 105 6.61 -3.69 -8.33
N VAL A 106 5.37 -3.25 -8.55
CA VAL A 106 4.19 -3.79 -7.86
C VAL A 106 3.91 -5.24 -8.25
N ARG A 107 4.12 -5.62 -9.52
CA ARG A 107 4.04 -7.04 -9.93
C ARG A 107 5.13 -7.89 -9.28
N GLU A 108 6.35 -7.38 -9.16
CA GLU A 108 7.42 -8.08 -8.44
C GLU A 108 7.08 -8.22 -6.95
N MET A 109 6.54 -7.17 -6.32
CA MET A 109 6.12 -7.20 -4.92
C MET A 109 4.95 -8.17 -4.67
N ARG A 110 4.04 -8.31 -5.63
CA ARG A 110 2.96 -9.31 -5.57
C ARG A 110 3.51 -10.72 -5.42
N GLU A 111 4.49 -11.09 -6.26
CA GLU A 111 5.06 -12.43 -6.20
C GLU A 111 5.86 -12.64 -4.89
N LYS A 112 6.63 -11.64 -4.45
CA LYS A 112 7.30 -11.67 -3.13
C LYS A 112 6.31 -11.84 -1.97
N SER A 113 5.16 -11.19 -2.04
CA SER A 113 4.12 -11.28 -1.01
C SER A 113 3.54 -12.69 -0.91
N ARG A 114 3.40 -13.39 -2.05
CA ARG A 114 2.96 -14.79 -2.10
C ARG A 114 4.02 -15.74 -1.58
N GLU A 115 5.27 -15.54 -1.98
CA GLU A 115 6.41 -16.34 -1.51
C GLU A 115 6.61 -16.22 0.01
N ALA A 116 6.33 -15.06 0.60
CA ALA A 116 6.50 -14.85 2.03
C ALA A 116 5.59 -15.74 2.90
N ILE A 117 4.40 -16.10 2.42
CA ILE A 117 3.37 -16.79 3.24
C ILE A 117 3.29 -18.30 3.01
N VAL A 118 3.90 -18.83 1.95
CA VAL A 118 3.92 -20.28 1.68
C VAL A 118 4.92 -21.00 2.58
N GLU A 119 4.86 -22.32 2.65
CA GLU A 119 5.82 -23.12 3.41
C GLU A 119 7.26 -22.85 2.92
N GLY A 120 8.17 -22.59 3.87
CA GLY A 120 9.53 -22.14 3.57
C GLY A 120 9.67 -20.61 3.39
N GLY A 121 8.56 -19.88 3.31
CA GLY A 121 8.53 -18.42 3.23
C GLY A 121 8.90 -17.71 4.53
N SER A 122 9.27 -16.43 4.43
CA SER A 122 9.75 -15.61 5.55
C SER A 122 8.68 -15.34 6.62
N SER A 123 7.46 -14.99 6.21
CA SER A 123 6.33 -14.75 7.12
C SER A 123 5.82 -16.07 7.71
N PHE A 124 5.75 -17.14 6.92
CA PHE A 124 5.41 -18.48 7.41
C PHE A 124 6.40 -18.93 8.50
N GLY A 125 7.71 -18.79 8.24
CA GLY A 125 8.75 -19.14 9.21
C GLY A 125 8.70 -18.28 10.47
N SER A 126 8.42 -16.99 10.34
CA SER A 126 8.26 -16.07 11.49
C SER A 126 7.05 -16.44 12.35
N LEU A 127 5.91 -16.77 11.73
CA LEU A 127 4.73 -17.22 12.46
C LEU A 127 4.96 -18.58 13.13
N LYS A 128 5.64 -19.52 12.45
CA LYS A 128 6.01 -20.81 13.05
C LYS A 128 6.88 -20.63 14.28
N ARG A 129 7.93 -19.79 14.20
CA ARG A 129 8.76 -19.45 15.37
C ARG A 129 7.92 -18.88 16.50
N LEU A 130 7.05 -17.90 16.21
CA LEU A 130 6.16 -17.32 17.23
C LEU A 130 5.31 -18.40 17.93
N VAL A 131 4.76 -19.34 17.18
CA VAL A 131 3.97 -20.46 17.73
C VAL A 131 4.85 -21.38 18.59
N ASP A 132 6.04 -21.75 18.12
CA ASP A 132 6.98 -22.59 18.87
C ASP A 132 7.40 -21.94 20.20
N ASP A 133 7.64 -20.61 20.19
CA ASP A 133 7.94 -19.80 21.36
C ASP A 133 6.78 -19.83 22.37
N MET A 134 5.54 -19.65 21.90
CA MET A 134 4.34 -19.68 22.73
C MET A 134 4.07 -21.07 23.33
N LEU A 135 4.46 -22.13 22.62
CA LEU A 135 4.31 -23.52 23.07
C LEU A 135 5.47 -23.97 23.99
N GLY A 136 6.51 -23.16 24.16
CA GLY A 136 7.67 -23.52 24.97
C GLY A 136 8.58 -24.57 24.30
N ASN A 137 8.49 -24.72 22.98
CA ASN A 137 9.30 -25.66 22.20
C ASN A 137 10.72 -25.16 21.92
N HIS A 138 11.14 -24.06 22.56
CA HIS A 138 12.46 -23.48 22.36
C HIS A 138 13.56 -24.39 22.87
N GLN A 139 14.59 -24.64 22.04
CA GLN A 139 15.88 -25.02 22.59
C GLN A 139 16.42 -23.79 23.35
N PRO A 140 16.85 -23.94 24.61
CA PRO A 140 17.46 -22.83 25.34
C PRO A 140 18.61 -22.29 24.50
N TRP A 141 18.62 -20.96 24.31
CA TRP A 141 19.68 -20.23 23.64
C TRP A 141 21.03 -20.87 24.00
N LYS A 142 21.70 -21.52 23.05
CA LYS A 142 23.09 -21.92 23.24
C LYS A 142 23.89 -20.62 23.25
N LEU A 143 23.99 -20.04 24.44
CA LEU A 143 24.95 -19.00 24.78
C LEU A 143 26.33 -19.51 24.35
N CYS A 144 26.96 -18.77 23.43
CA CYS A 144 28.39 -18.85 23.20
C CYS A 144 29.15 -18.63 24.51
#